data_AF-A0A076PFY6-F1
#
_entry.id   AF-A0A076PFY6-F1
#
_cell.length_a   1.000
_cell.length_b   1.000
_cell.length_c   1.000
_cell.angle_alpha   90.00
_cell.angle_beta   90.00
_cell.angle_gamma   90.00
#
_symmetry.space_group_name_H-M   'P 1'
#
loop_
_entity.id
_entity.type
_entity.pdbx_description
1 polymer ?
#
loop_
_entity_poly.entity_id
_entity_poly.type
_entity_poly.pdbx_seq_one_letter_code
_entity_poly.pdbx_strand_id
1 'polypeptide(L)'
;MKTAVGIGAAALVAFASALAFAPRTPPPLAPTTIGVERSHFNTVTQVGERLLAAGALGEILYSDDKGAHWLQARIKEQRQALLISMAFAPDRKTGFAVGHEDWILRSKDGGSTWEEVAFSKENGEPLMSIARLPSGDWISVGAFGRAITSRDNGQTWEPLALPAEVEDKHMNRIASTEDGKHWLIVGERGLVIRSEDSGASWQIEPEFYKGSFYNAMATRDGGWLIYGMRGNAFVQAAPGTPWLKSAIPAPVSFFGHAQEKDGTLILVGQGSMLGLSKDGGKSFSLQRAKGRATLTDIVLTGPDSGWISSDAGLQPFPPSQQAKAATQADPGATP
;
A
#
# COMPACT_ATOMS: atom_id res chain seq x y z
N MET A 1 -26.54 -53.37 54.39
CA MET A 1 -26.92 -52.05 53.83
C MET A 1 -25.75 -51.07 53.74
N LYS A 2 -25.00 -50.79 54.82
CA LYS A 2 -23.93 -49.77 54.83
C LYS A 2 -22.78 -50.04 53.82
N THR A 3 -22.40 -51.29 53.64
CA THR A 3 -21.34 -51.72 52.69
C THR A 3 -21.74 -51.54 51.22
N ALA A 4 -22.99 -51.86 50.87
CA ALA A 4 -23.50 -51.68 49.50
C ALA A 4 -23.57 -50.20 49.09
N VAL A 5 -23.95 -49.32 50.03
CA VAL A 5 -23.96 -47.86 49.82
C VAL A 5 -22.53 -47.32 49.63
N GLY A 6 -21.57 -47.81 50.42
CA GLY A 6 -20.16 -47.42 50.28
C GLY A 6 -19.54 -47.84 48.94
N ILE A 7 -19.82 -49.06 48.47
CA ILE A 7 -19.37 -49.55 47.16
C ILE A 7 -20.01 -48.74 46.03
N GLY A 8 -21.30 -48.43 46.13
CA GLY A 8 -22.00 -47.60 45.14
C GLY A 8 -21.40 -46.19 45.04
N ALA A 9 -21.12 -45.54 46.18
CA ALA A 9 -20.48 -44.24 46.21
C ALA A 9 -19.07 -44.28 45.61
N ALA A 10 -18.26 -45.29 45.94
CA ALA A 10 -16.91 -45.47 45.40
C ALA A 10 -16.93 -45.69 43.88
N ALA A 11 -17.85 -46.52 43.36
CA ALA A 11 -18.01 -46.76 41.93
C ALA A 11 -18.41 -45.48 41.17
N LEU A 12 -19.29 -44.66 41.76
CA LEU A 12 -19.76 -43.42 41.16
C LEU A 12 -18.63 -42.37 41.10
N VAL A 13 -17.80 -42.28 42.14
CA VAL A 13 -16.59 -41.45 42.16
C VAL A 13 -15.54 -41.94 41.16
N ALA A 14 -15.33 -43.26 41.07
CA ALA A 14 -14.41 -43.85 40.10
C ALA A 14 -14.86 -43.58 38.65
N PHE A 15 -16.17 -43.70 38.38
CA PHE A 15 -16.75 -43.40 37.07
C PHE A 15 -16.67 -41.91 36.73
N ALA A 16 -17.00 -41.03 37.67
CA ALA A 16 -16.88 -39.58 37.48
C ALA A 16 -15.42 -39.17 37.23
N SER A 17 -14.46 -39.77 37.95
CA SER A 17 -13.03 -39.57 37.72
C SER A 17 -12.61 -40.05 36.33
N ALA A 18 -13.06 -41.24 35.92
CA ALA A 18 -12.76 -41.76 34.59
C ALA A 18 -13.29 -40.85 33.48
N LEU A 19 -14.47 -40.25 33.65
CA LEU A 19 -15.04 -39.28 32.70
C LEU A 19 -14.34 -37.92 32.72
N ALA A 20 -13.95 -37.44 33.90
CA ALA A 20 -13.27 -36.16 34.07
C ALA A 20 -11.85 -36.18 33.48
N PHE A 21 -11.18 -37.32 33.56
CA PHE A 21 -9.81 -37.53 33.07
C PHE A 21 -9.72 -38.37 31.79
N ALA A 22 -10.86 -38.67 31.14
CA ALA A 22 -10.85 -39.33 29.84
C ALA A 22 -10.10 -38.43 28.83
N PRO A 23 -9.14 -38.99 28.05
CA PRO A 23 -8.41 -38.22 27.06
C PRO A 23 -9.39 -37.63 26.04
N ARG A 24 -9.47 -36.30 26.00
CA ARG A 24 -10.19 -35.58 24.96
C ARG A 24 -9.17 -35.14 23.93
N THR A 25 -9.32 -35.59 22.68
CA THR A 25 -8.67 -34.91 21.57
C THR A 25 -9.35 -33.56 21.41
N PRO A 26 -8.67 -32.43 21.64
CA PRO A 26 -9.25 -31.14 21.31
C PRO A 26 -9.64 -31.17 19.82
N PRO A 27 -10.78 -30.56 19.44
CA PRO A 27 -11.05 -30.35 18.03
C PRO A 27 -9.84 -29.60 17.43
N PRO A 28 -9.44 -29.90 16.18
CA PRO A 28 -8.35 -29.17 15.54
C PRO A 28 -8.68 -27.68 15.61
N LEU A 29 -7.72 -26.89 16.11
CA LEU A 29 -7.86 -25.44 16.11
C LEU A 29 -8.06 -24.99 14.67
N ALA A 30 -9.05 -24.13 14.44
CA ALA A 30 -9.19 -23.49 13.14
C ALA A 30 -7.86 -22.80 12.79
N PRO A 31 -7.43 -22.85 11.52
CA PRO A 31 -6.23 -22.14 11.08
C PRO A 31 -6.31 -20.67 11.53
N THR A 32 -5.24 -20.15 12.13
CA THR A 32 -5.16 -18.74 12.48
C THR A 32 -5.23 -17.91 11.20
N THR A 33 -6.39 -17.35 10.89
CA THR A 33 -6.54 -16.37 9.82
C THR A 33 -5.94 -15.05 10.29
N ILE A 34 -4.90 -14.55 9.60
CA ILE A 34 -4.35 -13.23 9.86
C ILE A 34 -5.45 -12.19 9.64
N GLY A 35 -5.78 -11.44 10.68
CA GLY A 35 -6.81 -10.40 10.63
C GLY A 35 -6.32 -9.17 9.88
N VAL A 36 -6.28 -9.22 8.55
CA VAL A 36 -5.86 -8.09 7.69
C VAL A 36 -6.71 -6.83 7.86
N GLU A 37 -7.88 -6.97 8.48
CA GLU A 37 -8.88 -5.94 8.77
C GLU A 37 -8.56 -5.10 10.03
N ARG A 38 -7.39 -5.29 10.66
CA ARG A 38 -7.00 -4.61 11.91
C ARG A 38 -5.53 -4.17 11.96
N SER A 39 -4.80 -4.32 10.88
CA SER A 39 -3.39 -3.87 10.74
C SER A 39 -3.33 -2.57 9.95
N HIS A 40 -2.37 -1.69 10.25
CA HIS A 40 -2.14 -0.49 9.44
C HIS A 40 -1.21 -0.83 8.27
N PHE A 41 -1.73 -0.70 7.04
CA PHE A 41 -0.96 -0.82 5.80
C PHE A 41 -0.80 0.53 5.11
N ASN A 42 0.41 0.83 4.64
CA ASN A 42 0.70 2.06 3.89
C ASN A 42 0.67 1.85 2.38
N THR A 43 0.95 0.63 1.92
CA THR A 43 0.98 0.32 0.50
C THR A 43 0.38 -1.06 0.24
N VAL A 44 -0.25 -1.18 -0.93
CA VAL A 44 -0.70 -2.45 -1.51
C VAL A 44 -0.30 -2.47 -2.98
N THR A 45 0.28 -3.57 -3.43
CA THR A 45 0.76 -3.72 -4.81
C THR A 45 0.46 -5.10 -5.36
N GLN A 46 0.50 -5.23 -6.68
CA GLN A 46 0.32 -6.49 -7.39
C GLN A 46 1.59 -6.82 -8.18
N VAL A 47 2.08 -8.05 -7.99
CA VAL A 47 3.27 -8.58 -8.65
C VAL A 47 2.88 -9.87 -9.38
N GLY A 48 2.59 -9.76 -10.68
CA GLY A 48 1.94 -10.85 -11.41
C GLY A 48 0.54 -11.11 -10.85
N GLU A 49 0.27 -12.33 -10.37
CA GLU A 49 -1.00 -12.68 -9.72
C GLU A 49 -0.99 -12.43 -8.20
N ARG A 50 0.20 -12.20 -7.62
CA ARG A 50 0.35 -12.05 -6.17
C ARG A 50 0.03 -10.63 -5.73
N LEU A 51 -0.70 -10.50 -4.64
CA LEU A 51 -0.88 -9.25 -3.91
C LEU A 51 0.11 -9.17 -2.76
N LEU A 52 0.60 -7.97 -2.49
CA LEU A 52 1.49 -7.66 -1.38
C LEU A 52 0.99 -6.42 -0.67
N ALA A 53 1.02 -6.42 0.66
CA ALA A 53 0.72 -5.26 1.47
C ALA A 53 1.80 -5.07 2.54
N ALA A 54 2.21 -3.83 2.79
CA ALA A 54 3.22 -3.52 3.80
C ALA A 54 2.84 -2.29 4.61
N GLY A 55 3.27 -2.23 5.87
CA GLY A 55 2.92 -1.12 6.74
C GLY A 55 3.57 -1.14 8.11
N ALA A 56 2.74 -0.96 9.14
CA ALA A 56 3.17 -0.76 10.51
C ALA A 56 3.97 -1.95 11.06
N LEU A 57 4.93 -1.64 11.93
CA LEU A 57 5.77 -2.64 12.62
C LEU A 57 6.52 -3.58 11.68
N GLY A 58 6.85 -3.12 10.46
CA GLY A 58 7.56 -3.89 9.47
C GLY A 58 6.77 -5.11 8.99
N GLU A 59 5.43 -5.07 9.06
CA GLU A 59 4.60 -6.14 8.56
C GLU A 59 4.57 -6.12 7.02
N ILE A 60 4.80 -7.28 6.42
CA ILE A 60 4.56 -7.53 4.99
C ILE A 60 3.67 -8.78 4.90
N LEU A 61 2.53 -8.66 4.24
CA LEU A 61 1.64 -9.76 3.92
C LEU A 61 1.61 -9.98 2.41
N TYR A 62 1.38 -11.21 1.98
CA TYR A 62 1.14 -11.55 0.59
C TYR A 62 -0.04 -12.51 0.41
N SER A 63 -0.64 -12.50 -0.77
CA SER A 63 -1.72 -13.41 -1.15
C SER A 63 -1.51 -13.89 -2.58
N ASP A 64 -1.63 -15.21 -2.78
CA ASP A 64 -1.53 -15.89 -4.09
C ASP A 64 -2.90 -16.27 -4.66
N ASP A 65 -3.98 -15.95 -3.96
CA ASP A 65 -5.36 -16.31 -4.30
C ASP A 65 -6.29 -15.10 -4.35
N LYS A 66 -5.74 -13.98 -4.87
CA LYS A 66 -6.47 -12.72 -5.11
C LYS A 66 -7.03 -12.09 -3.83
N GLY A 67 -6.38 -12.34 -2.70
CA GLY A 67 -6.69 -11.77 -1.39
C GLY A 67 -7.71 -12.57 -0.58
N ALA A 68 -8.04 -13.80 -0.99
CA ALA A 68 -8.89 -14.69 -0.19
C ALA A 68 -8.17 -15.13 1.09
N HIS A 69 -6.87 -15.41 1.01
CA HIS A 69 -6.02 -15.70 2.14
C HIS A 69 -4.71 -14.89 2.08
N TRP A 70 -4.28 -14.41 3.24
CA TRP A 70 -3.06 -13.63 3.40
C TRP A 70 -2.07 -14.36 4.29
N LEU A 71 -0.82 -14.41 3.87
CA LEU A 71 0.30 -15.03 4.56
C LEU A 71 1.32 -13.96 4.95
N GLN A 72 1.90 -14.09 6.13
CA GLN A 72 2.99 -13.20 6.55
C GLN A 72 4.27 -13.56 5.81
N ALA A 73 4.90 -12.57 5.17
CA ALA A 73 6.22 -12.74 4.58
C ALA A 73 7.28 -12.89 5.66
N ARG A 74 8.32 -13.68 5.39
CA ARG A 74 9.43 -13.86 6.33
C ARG A 74 10.44 -12.73 6.15
N ILE A 75 10.61 -11.90 7.17
CA ILE A 75 11.68 -10.90 7.24
C ILE A 75 12.77 -11.42 8.15
N LYS A 76 13.99 -11.55 7.63
CA LYS A 76 15.10 -12.16 8.36
C LYS A 76 15.59 -11.26 9.52
N GLU A 77 15.72 -9.96 9.28
CA GLU A 77 16.09 -8.96 10.28
C GLU A 77 14.90 -8.01 10.55
N GLN A 78 14.00 -8.38 11.46
CA GLN A 78 12.82 -7.57 11.78
C GLN A 78 13.18 -6.39 12.71
N ARG A 79 12.97 -5.16 12.24
CA ARG A 79 13.23 -3.91 12.98
C ARG A 79 12.00 -3.31 13.65
N GLN A 80 10.80 -3.77 13.29
CA GLN A 80 9.52 -3.17 13.67
C GLN A 80 9.36 -1.71 13.22
N ALA A 81 10.13 -1.29 12.21
CA ALA A 81 10.05 0.02 11.59
C ALA A 81 8.91 0.10 10.57
N LEU A 82 8.38 1.30 10.33
CA LEU A 82 7.28 1.50 9.37
C LEU A 82 7.76 1.27 7.95
N LEU A 83 7.06 0.44 7.16
CA LEU A 83 7.25 0.34 5.71
C LEU A 83 6.25 1.24 4.99
N ILE A 84 6.72 2.02 4.01
CA ILE A 84 5.92 3.04 3.31
C ILE A 84 5.65 2.64 1.87
N SER A 85 6.65 2.09 1.15
CA SER A 85 6.55 1.89 -0.30
C SER A 85 7.23 0.60 -0.74
N MET A 86 6.71 0.01 -1.81
CA MET A 86 7.27 -1.19 -2.45
C MET A 86 7.33 -1.02 -3.96
N ALA A 87 8.39 -1.54 -4.57
CA ALA A 87 8.52 -1.63 -6.02
C ALA A 87 9.21 -2.93 -6.43
N PHE A 88 8.83 -3.47 -7.59
CA PHE A 88 9.34 -4.72 -8.13
C PHE A 88 9.94 -4.52 -9.53
N ALA A 89 10.99 -5.29 -9.82
CA ALA A 89 11.57 -5.35 -11.14
C ALA A 89 10.64 -6.10 -12.12
N PRO A 90 10.83 -5.94 -13.44
CA PRO A 90 10.05 -6.65 -14.45
C PRO A 90 10.09 -8.18 -14.35
N ASP A 91 11.10 -8.74 -13.68
CA ASP A 91 11.23 -10.18 -13.41
C ASP A 91 10.19 -10.71 -12.41
N ARG A 92 9.47 -9.81 -11.71
CA ARG A 92 8.46 -10.10 -10.69
C ARG A 92 8.98 -10.87 -9.47
N LYS A 93 10.30 -10.93 -9.32
CA LYS A 93 10.99 -11.65 -8.24
C LYS A 93 11.77 -10.69 -7.36
N THR A 94 12.57 -9.85 -8.00
CA THR A 94 13.40 -8.86 -7.34
C THR A 94 12.52 -7.67 -6.96
N GLY A 95 12.42 -7.37 -5.67
CA GLY A 95 11.63 -6.23 -5.19
C GLY A 95 12.26 -5.61 -3.97
N PHE A 96 11.90 -4.35 -3.72
CA PHE A 96 12.34 -3.61 -2.55
C PHE A 96 11.16 -3.04 -1.79
N ALA A 97 11.27 -3.03 -0.47
CA ALA A 97 10.39 -2.32 0.44
C ALA A 97 11.23 -1.31 1.22
N VAL A 98 10.74 -0.08 1.33
CA VAL A 98 11.44 1.02 2.02
C VAL A 98 10.53 1.68 3.04
N GLY A 99 11.14 2.32 4.03
CA GLY A 99 10.39 3.04 5.04
C GLY A 99 11.26 3.86 5.99
N HIS A 100 10.86 3.91 7.26
CA HIS A 100 11.56 4.68 8.28
C HIS A 100 12.95 4.10 8.58
N GLU A 101 13.81 4.92 9.22
CA GLU A 101 15.17 4.54 9.63
C GLU A 101 16.08 4.09 8.47
N ASP A 102 15.91 4.67 7.27
CA ASP A 102 16.60 4.24 6.04
C ASP A 102 16.52 2.71 5.83
N TRP A 103 15.42 2.08 6.29
CA TRP A 103 15.29 0.64 6.26
C TRP A 103 14.89 0.18 4.86
N ILE A 104 15.78 -0.56 4.22
CA ILE A 104 15.60 -1.11 2.89
C ILE A 104 15.65 -2.62 2.97
N LEU A 105 14.53 -3.25 2.61
CA LEU A 105 14.40 -4.69 2.48
C LEU A 105 14.43 -5.07 1.00
N ARG A 106 15.06 -6.20 0.69
CA ARG A 106 15.10 -6.81 -0.65
C ARG A 106 14.44 -8.18 -0.63
N SER A 107 13.60 -8.44 -1.61
CA SER A 107 13.08 -9.76 -1.97
C SER A 107 13.74 -10.26 -3.24
N LYS A 108 13.92 -11.57 -3.34
CA LYS A 108 14.35 -12.28 -4.57
C LYS A 108 13.35 -13.34 -5.04
N ASP A 109 12.20 -13.46 -4.38
CA ASP A 109 11.21 -14.53 -4.59
C ASP A 109 9.77 -14.01 -4.73
N GLY A 110 9.61 -12.75 -5.15
CA GLY A 110 8.30 -12.15 -5.34
C GLY A 110 7.61 -11.79 -4.03
N GLY A 111 8.37 -11.50 -2.98
CA GLY A 111 7.89 -10.94 -1.71
C GLY A 111 7.51 -11.96 -0.64
N SER A 112 7.86 -13.24 -0.82
CA SER A 112 7.66 -14.26 0.22
C SER A 112 8.72 -14.16 1.32
N THR A 113 9.96 -13.81 0.95
CA THR A 113 11.07 -13.60 1.89
C THR A 113 11.80 -12.29 1.61
N TRP A 114 12.26 -11.67 2.69
CA TRP A 114 12.91 -10.35 2.66
C TRP A 114 14.17 -10.35 3.53
N GLU A 115 15.24 -9.77 2.99
CA GLU A 115 16.53 -9.55 3.66
C GLU A 115 16.80 -8.04 3.77
N GLU A 116 17.33 -7.61 4.91
CA GLU A 116 17.79 -6.22 5.09
C GLU A 116 19.05 -5.98 4.24
N VAL A 117 19.04 -4.90 3.44
CA VAL A 117 20.20 -4.47 2.65
C VAL A 117 20.71 -3.09 3.03
N ALA A 118 19.90 -2.29 3.74
CA ALA A 118 20.32 -1.05 4.38
C ALA A 118 19.45 -0.77 5.60
N PHE A 119 20.04 -0.18 6.64
CA PHE A 119 19.37 0.26 7.85
C PHE A 119 20.27 1.25 8.62
N SER A 120 19.69 2.32 9.16
CA SER A 120 20.42 3.31 9.98
C SER A 120 19.61 3.65 11.23
N LYS A 121 20.07 3.16 12.39
CA LYS A 121 19.36 3.32 13.67
C LYS A 121 19.35 4.77 14.20
N GLU A 122 20.44 5.50 14.00
CA GLU A 122 20.66 6.79 14.67
C GLU A 122 20.41 8.00 13.75
N ASN A 123 20.63 7.83 12.44
CA ASN A 123 20.52 8.91 11.44
C ASN A 123 19.74 8.45 10.20
N GLY A 124 18.86 7.46 10.33
CA GLY A 124 18.07 6.96 9.21
C GLY A 124 16.92 7.90 8.90
N GLU A 125 17.01 8.59 7.77
CA GLU A 125 15.92 9.44 7.28
C GLU A 125 14.80 8.55 6.71
N PRO A 126 13.52 8.93 6.88
CA PRO A 126 12.43 8.19 6.26
C PRO A 126 12.52 8.15 4.74
N LEU A 127 12.53 6.95 4.17
CA LEU A 127 12.39 6.72 2.73
C LEU A 127 10.90 6.57 2.40
N MET A 128 10.40 7.47 1.56
CA MET A 128 8.97 7.61 1.29
C MET A 128 8.54 6.87 0.02
N SER A 129 9.43 6.74 -0.96
CA SER A 129 9.12 6.09 -2.22
C SER A 129 10.35 5.49 -2.87
N ILE A 130 10.18 4.33 -3.49
CA ILE A 130 11.21 3.64 -4.27
C ILE A 130 10.70 3.34 -5.67
N ALA A 131 11.58 3.41 -6.67
CA ALA A 131 11.30 3.03 -8.03
C ALA A 131 12.55 2.48 -8.74
N ARG A 132 12.33 1.78 -9.84
CA ARG A 132 13.40 1.24 -10.68
C ARG A 132 13.43 1.96 -12.02
N LEU A 133 14.56 2.56 -12.37
CA LEU A 133 14.79 3.21 -13.65
C LEU A 133 14.90 2.19 -14.79
N PRO A 134 14.72 2.62 -16.07
CA PRO A 134 14.94 1.74 -17.23
C PRO A 134 16.39 1.24 -17.33
N SER A 135 17.37 2.00 -16.85
CA SER A 135 18.77 1.58 -16.73
C SER A 135 18.95 0.33 -15.87
N GLY A 136 18.00 0.09 -14.97
CA GLY A 136 18.02 -0.97 -13.97
C GLY A 136 18.45 -0.52 -12.58
N ASP A 137 18.84 0.74 -12.44
CA ASP A 137 19.13 1.37 -11.16
C ASP A 137 17.86 1.50 -10.32
N TRP A 138 18.01 1.42 -9.00
CA TRP A 138 16.96 1.69 -8.05
C TRP A 138 17.16 3.07 -7.45
N ILE A 139 16.10 3.87 -7.38
CA ILE A 139 16.12 5.18 -6.69
C ILE A 139 15.12 5.12 -5.54
N SER A 140 15.56 5.58 -4.37
CA SER A 140 14.68 5.86 -3.24
C SER A 140 14.79 7.33 -2.86
N VAL A 141 13.64 7.96 -2.61
CA VAL A 141 13.53 9.36 -2.16
C VAL A 141 12.83 9.43 -0.82
N GLY A 142 13.13 10.45 -0.03
CA GLY A 142 12.70 10.53 1.35
C GLY A 142 12.62 11.93 1.95
N ALA A 143 12.60 11.97 3.28
CA ALA A 143 12.58 13.19 4.08
C ALA A 143 13.90 13.98 3.95
N PHE A 144 13.89 15.25 4.36
CA PHE A 144 15.08 16.12 4.47
C PHE A 144 16.06 16.12 3.26
N GLY A 145 15.55 15.98 2.03
CA GLY A 145 16.40 15.93 0.84
C GLY A 145 17.03 14.55 0.56
N ARG A 146 16.70 13.52 1.35
CA ARG A 146 17.19 12.14 1.18
C ARG A 146 16.88 11.62 -0.21
N ALA A 147 17.90 11.40 -1.01
CA ALA A 147 17.80 10.67 -2.26
C ALA A 147 19.00 9.73 -2.40
N ILE A 148 18.71 8.48 -2.72
CA ILE A 148 19.73 7.44 -2.92
C ILE A 148 19.46 6.64 -4.16
N THR A 149 20.55 6.15 -4.74
CA THR A 149 20.53 5.25 -5.88
C THR A 149 21.33 3.99 -5.58
N SER A 150 20.89 2.87 -6.15
CA SER A 150 21.65 1.63 -6.19
C SER A 150 21.78 1.15 -7.63
N ARG A 151 23.02 0.84 -8.04
CA ARG A 151 23.37 0.39 -9.40
C ARG A 151 23.70 -1.10 -9.48
N ASP A 152 23.61 -1.80 -8.36
CA ASP A 152 24.04 -3.20 -8.19
C ASP A 152 22.92 -4.08 -7.58
N ASN A 153 21.66 -3.71 -7.83
CA ASN A 153 20.45 -4.33 -7.29
C ASN A 153 20.45 -4.36 -5.74
N GLY A 154 20.73 -3.21 -5.14
CA GLY A 154 20.61 -2.96 -3.71
C GLY A 154 21.70 -3.64 -2.88
N GLN A 155 22.87 -3.96 -3.45
CA GLN A 155 24.02 -4.36 -2.63
C GLN A 155 24.68 -3.13 -2.00
N THR A 156 24.72 -2.02 -2.72
CA THR A 156 25.18 -0.72 -2.22
C THR A 156 24.20 0.39 -2.58
N TRP A 157 24.15 1.42 -1.74
CA TRP A 157 23.30 2.60 -1.88
C TRP A 157 24.14 3.85 -1.72
N GLU A 158 24.10 4.73 -2.71
CA GLU A 158 24.89 5.96 -2.76
C GLU A 158 23.96 7.17 -2.87
N PRO A 159 24.37 8.36 -2.39
CA PRO A 159 23.58 9.57 -2.58
C PRO A 159 23.28 9.84 -4.06
N LEU A 160 22.02 10.14 -4.38
CA LEU A 160 21.61 10.63 -5.69
C LEU A 160 21.68 12.16 -5.69
N ALA A 161 22.46 12.74 -6.59
CA ALA A 161 22.51 14.18 -6.76
C ALA A 161 21.18 14.70 -7.34
N LEU A 162 20.56 15.62 -6.61
CA LEU A 162 19.39 16.39 -7.03
C LEU A 162 19.72 17.89 -6.99
N PRO A 163 18.90 18.76 -7.61
CA PRO A 163 19.06 20.20 -7.49
C PRO A 163 19.13 20.66 -6.01
N ALA A 164 19.96 21.66 -5.71
CA ALA A 164 20.25 22.07 -4.34
C ALA A 164 19.01 22.57 -3.57
N GLU A 165 18.00 23.08 -4.26
CA GLU A 165 16.76 23.57 -3.66
C GLU A 165 15.86 22.45 -3.09
N VAL A 166 16.30 21.19 -3.20
CA VAL A 166 15.69 20.01 -2.58
C VAL A 166 16.21 19.79 -1.16
N GLU A 167 17.37 20.35 -0.81
CA GLU A 167 17.95 20.29 0.54
C GLU A 167 16.89 20.74 1.57
N ASP A 168 16.68 19.92 2.61
CA ASP A 168 15.65 20.07 3.66
C ASP A 168 14.17 19.87 3.26
N LYS A 169 13.84 19.45 2.04
CA LYS A 169 12.45 19.15 1.65
C LYS A 169 12.12 17.66 1.76
N HIS A 170 10.89 17.33 2.16
CA HIS A 170 10.39 15.96 2.06
C HIS A 170 9.93 15.66 0.64
N MET A 171 10.50 14.63 0.03
CA MET A 171 10.03 14.04 -1.22
C MET A 171 9.13 12.86 -0.88
N ASN A 172 7.89 12.90 -1.35
CA ASN A 172 6.84 11.96 -0.96
C ASN A 172 6.65 10.84 -1.98
N ARG A 173 6.86 11.11 -3.27
CA ARG A 173 6.66 10.12 -4.34
C ARG A 173 7.65 10.34 -5.48
N ILE A 174 8.18 9.24 -6.00
CA ILE A 174 8.78 9.15 -7.33
C ILE A 174 7.84 8.34 -8.23
N ALA A 175 7.54 8.84 -9.43
CA ALA A 175 6.64 8.21 -10.39
C ALA A 175 7.17 8.35 -11.82
N SER A 176 6.78 7.44 -12.70
CA SER A 176 7.20 7.42 -14.11
C SER A 176 6.01 7.29 -15.05
N THR A 177 6.22 7.68 -16.32
CA THR A 177 5.39 7.24 -17.44
C THR A 177 5.61 5.75 -17.72
N GLU A 178 4.64 5.12 -18.37
CA GLU A 178 4.68 3.68 -18.71
C GLU A 178 5.91 3.32 -19.58
N ASP A 179 6.35 4.24 -20.45
CA ASP A 179 7.56 4.05 -21.27
C ASP A 179 8.88 4.30 -20.51
N GLY A 180 8.80 4.72 -19.25
CA GLY A 180 9.94 4.98 -18.38
C GLY A 180 10.81 6.17 -18.78
N LYS A 181 10.39 7.00 -19.73
CA LYS A 181 11.21 8.13 -20.22
C LYS A 181 11.07 9.37 -19.36
N HIS A 182 9.87 9.60 -18.84
CA HIS A 182 9.54 10.79 -18.07
C HIS A 182 9.29 10.40 -16.61
N TRP A 183 9.87 11.17 -15.70
CA TRP A 183 9.78 10.93 -14.27
C TRP A 183 9.41 12.20 -13.53
N LEU A 184 8.64 12.05 -12.47
CA LEU A 184 8.39 13.11 -11.48
C LEU A 184 8.78 12.65 -10.09
N ILE A 185 9.41 13.56 -9.34
CA ILE A 185 9.48 13.50 -7.88
C ILE A 185 8.64 14.66 -7.34
N VAL A 186 7.70 14.36 -6.46
CA VAL A 186 6.84 15.37 -5.83
C VAL A 186 7.00 15.36 -4.32
N GLY A 187 6.80 16.52 -3.69
CA GLY A 187 7.03 16.67 -2.26
C GLY A 187 6.35 17.87 -1.63
N GLU A 188 6.90 18.26 -0.49
CA GLU A 188 6.40 19.41 0.27
C GLU A 188 6.73 20.75 -0.38
N ARG A 189 6.04 21.81 0.08
CA ARG A 189 6.30 23.19 -0.35
C ARG A 189 6.24 23.36 -1.88
N GLY A 190 5.32 22.65 -2.53
CA GLY A 190 5.12 22.71 -3.98
C GLY A 190 6.18 22.00 -4.81
N LEU A 191 7.08 21.22 -4.19
CA LEU A 191 8.19 20.60 -4.90
C LEU A 191 7.68 19.66 -5.99
N VAL A 192 8.08 19.96 -7.23
CA VAL A 192 7.99 19.06 -8.37
C VAL A 192 9.34 19.11 -9.08
N ILE A 193 9.97 17.95 -9.22
CA ILE A 193 11.23 17.76 -9.94
C ILE A 193 10.92 16.78 -11.06
N ARG A 194 11.41 17.06 -12.27
CA ARG A 194 11.22 16.18 -13.41
C ARG A 194 12.53 15.67 -14.00
N SER A 195 12.47 14.50 -14.59
CA SER A 195 13.47 14.01 -15.54
C SER A 195 12.79 13.71 -16.87
N GLU A 196 13.44 14.13 -17.95
CA GLU A 196 13.01 13.93 -19.35
C GLU A 196 13.93 12.93 -20.08
N ASP A 197 14.90 12.36 -19.37
CA ASP A 197 15.98 11.53 -19.90
C ASP A 197 16.11 10.20 -19.12
N SER A 198 14.97 9.60 -18.77
CA SER A 198 14.88 8.31 -18.08
C SER A 198 15.58 8.25 -16.71
N GLY A 199 15.61 9.38 -15.99
CA GLY A 199 16.17 9.50 -14.65
C GLY A 199 17.66 9.85 -14.61
N ALA A 200 18.28 10.22 -15.75
CA ALA A 200 19.70 10.57 -15.81
C ALA A 200 19.99 11.98 -15.29
N SER A 201 19.08 12.94 -15.51
CA SER A 201 19.15 14.29 -14.97
C SER A 201 17.79 14.79 -14.47
N TRP A 202 17.83 15.72 -13.51
CA TRP A 202 16.66 16.19 -12.79
C TRP A 202 16.59 17.72 -12.76
N GLN A 203 15.43 18.27 -13.03
CA GLN A 203 15.19 19.72 -13.10
C GLN A 203 13.96 20.10 -12.29
N ILE A 204 14.04 21.19 -11.54
CA ILE A 204 12.92 21.73 -10.79
C ILE A 204 11.91 22.38 -11.73
N GLU A 205 10.65 22.10 -11.50
CA GLU A 205 9.54 22.79 -12.13
C GLU A 205 9.30 24.18 -11.54
N PRO A 206 8.93 25.19 -12.35
CA PRO A 206 8.53 26.48 -11.83
C PRO A 206 7.38 26.36 -10.81
N GLU A 207 7.45 27.16 -9.75
CA GLU A 207 6.45 27.13 -8.67
C GLU A 207 5.05 27.53 -9.19
N PHE A 208 4.05 26.67 -8.98
CA PHE A 208 2.62 26.97 -9.22
C PHE A 208 1.74 26.66 -8.00
N TYR A 209 2.31 26.13 -6.93
CA TYR A 209 1.63 25.77 -5.69
C TYR A 209 2.63 25.77 -4.52
N LYS A 210 2.16 26.02 -3.29
CA LYS A 210 3.01 26.13 -2.09
C LYS A 210 2.74 25.08 -1.00
N GLY A 211 1.73 24.22 -1.18
CA GLY A 211 1.41 23.17 -0.23
C GLY A 211 2.11 21.84 -0.57
N SER A 212 1.79 20.79 0.17
CA SER A 212 2.43 19.48 -0.01
C SER A 212 1.69 18.60 -1.00
N PHE A 213 2.42 18.06 -1.97
CA PHE A 213 1.98 16.94 -2.79
C PHE A 213 2.33 15.63 -2.10
N TYR A 214 1.39 14.69 -2.07
CA TYR A 214 1.61 13.37 -1.47
C TYR A 214 1.88 12.30 -2.53
N ASN A 215 1.39 12.50 -3.76
CA ASN A 215 1.51 11.49 -4.79
C ASN A 215 1.39 12.10 -6.20
N ALA A 216 1.83 11.33 -7.20
CA ALA A 216 1.85 11.68 -8.61
C ALA A 216 1.61 10.42 -9.45
N MET A 217 0.97 10.57 -10.61
CA MET A 217 0.80 9.50 -11.57
C MET A 217 0.77 10.04 -13.00
N ALA A 218 1.34 9.28 -13.93
CA ALA A 218 1.11 9.51 -15.35
C ALA A 218 -0.33 9.14 -15.69
N THR A 219 -0.98 9.93 -16.56
CA THR A 219 -2.30 9.61 -17.08
C THR A 219 -2.15 8.89 -18.41
N ARG A 220 -3.08 7.97 -18.73
CA ARG A 220 -3.13 7.30 -20.04
C ARG A 220 -3.11 8.24 -21.25
N ASP A 221 -3.63 9.46 -21.10
CA ASP A 221 -3.65 10.47 -22.17
C ASP A 221 -2.26 11.13 -22.39
N GLY A 222 -1.22 10.65 -21.71
CA GLY A 222 0.15 11.13 -21.81
C GLY A 222 0.47 12.29 -20.86
N GLY A 223 -0.44 12.64 -19.96
CA GLY A 223 -0.29 13.73 -19.00
C GLY A 223 0.17 13.27 -17.63
N TRP A 224 0.01 14.17 -16.65
CA TRP A 224 0.28 13.91 -15.23
C TRP A 224 -0.86 14.38 -14.36
N LEU A 225 -1.12 13.64 -13.29
CA LEU A 225 -1.92 14.09 -12.16
C LEU A 225 -1.03 14.09 -10.91
N ILE A 226 -0.98 15.22 -10.22
CA ILE A 226 -0.33 15.35 -8.92
C ILE A 226 -1.37 15.80 -7.89
N TYR A 227 -1.27 15.32 -6.67
CA TYR A 227 -2.27 15.64 -5.65
C TYR A 227 -1.72 15.49 -4.23
N GLY A 228 -2.39 16.14 -3.29
CA GLY A 228 -1.98 16.10 -1.89
C GLY A 228 -2.92 16.84 -0.95
N MET A 229 -2.32 17.62 -0.06
CA MET A 229 -2.96 18.16 1.14
C MET A 229 -4.27 18.90 0.84
N ARG A 230 -5.33 18.57 1.59
CA ARG A 230 -6.65 19.25 1.57
C ARG A 230 -7.30 19.28 0.19
N GLY A 231 -7.14 18.20 -0.59
CA GLY A 231 -7.80 18.05 -1.90
C GLY A 231 -7.24 18.96 -2.98
N ASN A 232 -5.99 19.40 -2.84
CA ASN A 232 -5.30 20.08 -3.93
C ASN A 232 -4.79 19.02 -4.91
N ALA A 233 -5.30 19.07 -6.14
CA ALA A 233 -4.86 18.25 -7.26
C ALA A 233 -4.68 19.14 -8.49
N PHE A 234 -3.71 18.78 -9.32
CA PHE A 234 -3.38 19.49 -10.54
C PHE A 234 -3.12 18.48 -11.65
N VAL A 235 -3.69 18.76 -12.81
CA VAL A 235 -3.51 17.98 -14.03
C VAL A 235 -2.66 18.75 -15.02
N GLN A 236 -1.75 18.04 -15.66
CA GLN A 236 -1.03 18.48 -16.83
C GLN A 236 -1.44 17.57 -17.99
N ALA A 237 -1.90 18.15 -19.11
CA ALA A 237 -2.47 17.36 -20.21
C ALA A 237 -1.40 16.58 -21.01
N ALA A 238 -0.19 17.13 -21.07
CA ALA A 238 1.01 16.53 -21.67
C ALA A 238 2.27 17.16 -21.05
N PRO A 239 3.43 16.49 -21.05
CA PRO A 239 4.65 16.99 -20.41
C PRO A 239 4.99 18.40 -20.91
N GLY A 240 5.32 19.30 -19.98
CA GLY A 240 5.65 20.69 -20.29
C GLY A 240 4.46 21.64 -20.52
N THR A 241 3.21 21.14 -20.58
CA THR A 241 2.02 22.02 -20.59
C THR A 241 1.76 22.64 -19.21
N PRO A 242 1.03 23.77 -19.09
CA PRO A 242 0.75 24.36 -17.79
C PRO A 242 -0.05 23.42 -16.88
N TRP A 243 0.25 23.44 -15.57
CA TRP A 243 -0.53 22.74 -14.56
C TRP A 243 -1.87 23.44 -14.34
N LEU A 244 -2.97 22.69 -14.43
CA LEU A 244 -4.33 23.17 -14.21
C LEU A 244 -4.89 22.56 -12.93
N LYS A 245 -5.45 23.39 -12.05
CA LYS A 245 -6.05 22.90 -10.80
C LYS A 245 -7.31 22.09 -11.10
N SER A 246 -7.37 20.87 -10.57
CA SER A 246 -8.54 20.00 -10.67
C SER A 246 -9.68 20.49 -9.76
N ALA A 247 -10.92 20.31 -10.19
CA ALA A 247 -12.11 20.57 -9.38
C ALA A 247 -12.42 19.38 -8.47
N ILE A 248 -12.22 19.54 -7.16
CA ILE A 248 -12.57 18.56 -6.12
C ILE A 248 -13.57 19.22 -5.16
N PRO A 249 -14.76 18.63 -4.92
CA PRO A 249 -15.87 19.31 -4.23
C PRO A 249 -15.73 19.36 -2.69
N ALA A 250 -14.62 18.86 -2.14
CA ALA A 250 -14.32 18.93 -0.71
C ALA A 250 -12.80 18.97 -0.44
N PRO A 251 -12.34 19.61 0.65
CA PRO A 251 -10.92 19.73 0.97
C PRO A 251 -10.37 18.47 1.66
N VAL A 252 -10.49 17.31 1.00
CA VAL A 252 -10.06 16.00 1.52
C VAL A 252 -8.74 15.57 0.89
N SER A 253 -7.78 15.14 1.71
CA SER A 253 -6.49 14.65 1.21
C SER A 253 -6.62 13.25 0.61
N PHE A 254 -5.91 13.00 -0.49
CA PHE A 254 -5.77 11.69 -1.14
C PHE A 254 -4.32 11.22 -1.05
N PHE A 255 -4.13 9.90 -0.96
CA PHE A 255 -2.83 9.27 -0.69
C PHE A 255 -2.46 8.22 -1.74
N GLY A 256 -3.44 7.47 -2.26
CA GLY A 256 -3.25 6.45 -3.30
C GLY A 256 -4.08 6.73 -4.54
N HIS A 257 -3.73 6.08 -5.65
CA HIS A 257 -4.47 6.18 -6.90
C HIS A 257 -4.46 4.86 -7.67
N ALA A 258 -5.43 4.71 -8.56
CA ALA A 258 -5.40 3.75 -9.64
C ALA A 258 -6.03 4.35 -10.90
N GLN A 259 -5.74 3.75 -12.05
CA GLN A 259 -6.37 4.09 -13.32
C GLN A 259 -6.97 2.84 -13.95
N GLU A 260 -8.27 2.89 -14.24
CA GLU A 260 -8.98 1.84 -14.96
C GLU A 260 -8.54 1.77 -16.43
N LYS A 261 -8.86 0.66 -17.09
CA LYS A 261 -8.54 0.47 -18.52
C LYS A 261 -9.23 1.48 -19.43
N ASP A 262 -10.40 1.97 -19.04
CA ASP A 262 -11.16 3.00 -19.77
C ASP A 262 -10.65 4.43 -19.54
N GLY A 263 -9.59 4.59 -18.72
CA GLY A 263 -9.02 5.89 -18.38
C GLY A 263 -9.61 6.53 -17.12
N THR A 264 -10.63 5.94 -16.49
CA THR A 264 -11.19 6.45 -15.23
C THR A 264 -10.11 6.48 -14.15
N LEU A 265 -9.95 7.64 -13.51
CA LEU A 265 -9.01 7.85 -12.42
C LEU A 265 -9.71 7.65 -11.08
N ILE A 266 -9.09 6.90 -10.20
CA ILE A 266 -9.56 6.63 -8.84
C ILE A 266 -8.52 7.17 -7.87
N LEU A 267 -8.93 8.02 -6.94
CA LEU A 267 -8.12 8.47 -5.81
C LEU A 267 -8.68 7.89 -4.52
N VAL A 268 -7.82 7.44 -3.61
CA VAL A 268 -8.23 6.97 -2.26
C VAL A 268 -7.61 7.85 -1.18
N GLY A 269 -8.39 8.18 -0.16
CA GLY A 269 -7.99 9.23 0.79
C GLY A 269 -8.63 9.18 2.17
N GLN A 270 -8.54 10.33 2.85
CA GLN A 270 -8.97 10.53 4.22
C GLN A 270 -10.45 10.19 4.42
N GLY A 271 -10.77 9.51 5.53
CA GLY A 271 -12.15 9.23 5.91
C GLY A 271 -12.86 8.26 4.96
N SER A 272 -12.12 7.35 4.33
CA SER A 272 -12.62 6.39 3.36
C SER A 272 -13.17 7.05 2.09
N MET A 273 -12.65 8.24 1.74
CA MET A 273 -13.08 8.95 0.54
C MET A 273 -12.45 8.36 -0.72
N LEU A 274 -13.28 8.22 -1.74
CA LEU A 274 -12.90 7.90 -3.11
C LEU A 274 -13.16 9.12 -4.00
N GLY A 275 -12.17 9.51 -4.80
CA GLY A 275 -12.33 10.50 -5.87
C GLY A 275 -12.37 9.81 -7.21
N LEU A 276 -13.39 10.05 -8.03
CA LEU A 276 -13.53 9.47 -9.37
C LEU A 276 -13.54 10.56 -10.44
N SER A 277 -12.66 10.45 -11.43
CA SER A 277 -12.62 11.32 -12.60
C SER A 277 -12.72 10.51 -13.89
N LYS A 278 -13.54 11.00 -14.82
CA LYS A 278 -13.72 10.46 -16.18
C LYS A 278 -13.27 11.44 -17.26
N ASP A 279 -12.64 12.54 -16.87
CA ASP A 279 -12.25 13.65 -17.75
C ASP A 279 -10.73 13.94 -17.70
N GLY A 280 -9.95 12.89 -17.42
CA GLY A 280 -8.49 12.96 -17.34
C GLY A 280 -7.97 13.68 -16.09
N GLY A 281 -8.79 13.80 -15.04
CA GLY A 281 -8.41 14.43 -13.77
C GLY A 281 -8.71 15.92 -13.71
N LYS A 282 -9.50 16.47 -14.63
CA LYS A 282 -9.94 17.88 -14.58
C LYS A 282 -10.96 18.11 -13.49
N SER A 283 -11.86 17.15 -13.27
CA SER A 283 -12.84 17.19 -12.18
C SER A 283 -13.03 15.81 -11.54
N PHE A 284 -13.38 15.82 -10.25
CA PHE A 284 -13.64 14.60 -9.49
C PHE A 284 -15.02 14.65 -8.83
N SER A 285 -15.74 13.53 -8.93
CA SER A 285 -16.87 13.23 -8.05
C SER A 285 -16.35 12.49 -6.81
N LEU A 286 -17.02 12.68 -5.67
CA LEU A 286 -16.64 12.02 -4.42
C LEU A 286 -17.62 10.93 -4.05
N GLN A 287 -17.08 9.79 -3.64
CA GLN A 287 -17.82 8.68 -3.04
C GLN A 287 -17.13 8.28 -1.73
N ARG A 288 -17.79 7.48 -0.91
CA ARG A 288 -17.21 6.96 0.33
C ARG A 288 -17.24 5.43 0.32
N ALA A 289 -16.09 4.82 0.55
CA ALA A 289 -15.98 3.40 0.83
C ALA A 289 -16.52 3.06 2.23
N LYS A 290 -16.54 1.78 2.59
CA LYS A 290 -16.96 1.33 3.92
C LYS A 290 -16.01 1.89 4.98
N GLY A 291 -16.57 2.28 6.13
CA GLY A 291 -15.81 2.75 7.28
C GLY A 291 -15.47 4.24 7.25
N ARG A 292 -14.46 4.62 8.05
CA ARG A 292 -13.94 5.99 8.17
C ARG A 292 -12.40 6.03 8.23
N ALA A 293 -11.76 4.92 7.88
CA ALA A 293 -10.31 4.75 7.86
C ALA A 293 -9.65 5.67 6.83
N THR A 294 -8.40 6.05 7.04
CA THR A 294 -7.59 6.73 6.05
C THR A 294 -7.10 5.70 5.03
N LEU A 295 -7.59 5.79 3.79
CA LEU A 295 -7.14 4.89 2.72
C LEU A 295 -5.76 5.37 2.25
N THR A 296 -4.79 4.47 2.26
CA THR A 296 -3.37 4.79 2.04
C THR A 296 -2.93 4.49 0.61
N ASP A 297 -3.44 3.41 0.02
CA ASP A 297 -3.07 2.96 -1.33
C ASP A 297 -4.16 2.09 -1.95
N ILE A 298 -4.10 1.89 -3.27
CA ILE A 298 -5.06 1.05 -4.01
C ILE A 298 -4.35 0.33 -5.16
N VAL A 299 -4.72 -0.92 -5.38
CA VAL A 299 -4.33 -1.68 -6.57
C VAL A 299 -5.56 -2.31 -7.22
N LEU A 300 -5.65 -2.22 -8.54
CA LEU A 300 -6.70 -2.89 -9.32
C LEU A 300 -6.17 -4.24 -9.81
N THR A 301 -6.97 -5.29 -9.62
CA THR A 301 -6.71 -6.64 -10.13
C THR A 301 -7.54 -6.99 -11.37
N GLY A 302 -8.45 -6.08 -11.75
CA GLY A 302 -9.36 -6.23 -12.88
C GLY A 302 -10.35 -5.06 -12.94
N PRO A 303 -11.23 -5.02 -13.96
CA PRO A 303 -12.29 -4.02 -14.03
C PRO A 303 -13.20 -4.15 -12.81
N ASP A 304 -13.36 -3.07 -12.04
CA ASP A 304 -14.12 -3.11 -10.79
C ASP A 304 -13.68 -4.26 -9.87
N SER A 305 -12.38 -4.54 -9.79
CA SER A 305 -11.83 -5.46 -8.80
C SER A 305 -10.47 -5.00 -8.34
N GLY A 306 -10.20 -5.05 -7.03
CA GLY A 306 -8.93 -4.61 -6.48
C GLY A 306 -8.89 -4.69 -4.96
N TRP A 307 -7.87 -4.08 -4.39
CA TRP A 307 -7.66 -3.99 -2.95
C TRP A 307 -7.21 -2.59 -2.57
N ILE A 308 -7.69 -2.12 -1.42
CA ILE A 308 -7.35 -0.83 -0.83
C ILE A 308 -6.70 -1.10 0.52
N SER A 309 -5.55 -0.47 0.77
CA SER A 309 -4.93 -0.44 2.10
C SER A 309 -5.37 0.78 2.90
N SER A 310 -5.28 0.69 4.22
CA SER A 310 -5.64 1.78 5.12
C SER A 310 -4.94 1.68 6.48
N ASP A 311 -5.12 2.71 7.30
CA ASP A 311 -4.78 2.71 8.73
C ASP A 311 -5.64 1.73 9.57
N ALA A 312 -6.67 1.12 8.98
CA ALA A 312 -7.54 0.15 9.61
C ALA A 312 -7.56 -1.22 8.93
N GLY A 313 -6.66 -1.50 7.99
CA GLY A 313 -6.58 -2.79 7.31
C GLY A 313 -6.70 -2.74 5.80
N LEU A 314 -6.84 -3.94 5.21
CA LEU A 314 -7.11 -4.15 3.79
C LEU A 314 -8.60 -4.34 3.56
N GLN A 315 -9.13 -3.79 2.46
CA GLN A 315 -10.50 -4.04 2.01
C GLN A 315 -10.58 -4.20 0.49
N PRO A 316 -11.54 -4.98 -0.05
CA PRO A 316 -11.71 -5.13 -1.49
C PRO A 316 -12.26 -3.86 -2.15
N PHE A 317 -11.90 -3.67 -3.42
CA PHE A 317 -12.46 -2.69 -4.35
C PHE A 317 -13.26 -3.42 -5.46
N PRO A 318 -14.42 -2.92 -5.91
CA PRO A 318 -15.18 -1.84 -5.32
C PRO A 318 -15.64 -2.25 -3.91
N PRO A 319 -15.81 -1.30 -2.99
CA PRO A 319 -16.18 -1.59 -1.60
C PRO A 319 -17.58 -2.22 -1.44
N SER A 320 -18.30 -2.49 -2.53
CA SER A 320 -19.66 -3.03 -2.57
C SER A 320 -19.71 -4.54 -2.84
N GLN A 321 -19.43 -5.34 -1.82
CA GLN A 321 -19.92 -6.74 -1.71
C GLN A 321 -20.50 -7.09 -0.32
N GLN A 322 -20.98 -6.12 0.46
CA GLN A 322 -21.85 -6.39 1.63
C GLN A 322 -23.29 -5.88 1.48
N ALA A 323 -23.68 -5.43 0.27
CA ALA A 323 -25.04 -4.94 -0.01
C ALA A 323 -25.98 -5.99 -0.65
N LYS A 324 -25.57 -7.26 -0.79
CA LYS A 324 -26.42 -8.33 -1.38
C LYS A 324 -26.77 -9.50 -0.46
N ALA A 325 -26.34 -9.49 0.82
CA ALA A 325 -26.68 -10.56 1.78
C ALA A 325 -27.91 -10.27 2.65
N ALA A 326 -28.62 -9.15 2.45
CA ALA A 326 -29.85 -8.81 3.19
C ALA A 326 -31.10 -8.66 2.29
N THR A 327 -31.02 -9.05 1.01
CA THR A 327 -32.16 -9.02 0.08
C THR A 327 -32.50 -10.40 -0.50
N GLN A 328 -31.90 -11.46 0.04
CA GLN A 328 -32.20 -12.86 -0.32
C GLN A 328 -32.29 -13.73 0.93
N ALA A 329 -33.34 -13.47 1.72
CA ALA A 329 -34.08 -14.40 2.58
C ALA A 329 -35.38 -13.62 2.92
N ASP A 330 -36.60 -13.96 2.51
CA ASP A 330 -37.20 -15.16 1.95
C ASP A 330 -38.48 -14.71 1.19
N PRO A 331 -38.70 -15.14 -0.07
CA PRO A 331 -39.94 -14.97 -0.82
C PRO A 331 -40.97 -16.03 -0.37
N GLY A 332 -41.66 -15.79 0.75
CA GLY A 332 -42.48 -16.86 1.34
C GLY A 332 -43.55 -16.41 2.34
N ALA A 333 -44.47 -15.53 1.95
CA ALA A 333 -45.80 -15.49 2.56
C ALA A 333 -46.83 -14.99 1.51
N THR A 334 -47.65 -15.91 1.03
CA THR A 334 -48.86 -15.69 0.21
C THR A 334 -50.05 -16.29 0.95
N PRO A 335 -51.29 -15.92 0.59
CA PRO A 335 -51.89 -14.59 0.51
C PRO A 335 -52.69 -14.25 1.79
#